data_AF-A0A6J0ZBT7-F1
#
_entry.id   AF-A0A6J0ZBT7-F1
#
_cell.length_a   1.000
_cell.length_b   1.000
_cell.length_c   1.000
_cell.angle_alpha   90.00
_cell.angle_beta   90.00
_cell.angle_gamma   90.00
#
_symmetry.space_group_name_H-M   'P 1'
#
loop_
_entity.id
_entity.type
_entity.pdbx_description
1 polymer ?
#
loop_
_entity_poly.entity_id
_entity_poly.type
_entity_poly.pdbx_seq_one_letter_code
_entity_poly.pdbx_strand_id
1 'polypeptide(L)'
;PQACPASFPQVLHHELLAIREACIKLEKDYQPGITFIVVQKRHHTRLFCTDKNERVGKSGNIPAGTTVDTKITHPTEFDFYLCSHAGIQGTSRPSHYHVLWDDNRFSSDELQILTYQLCHTYVRCTRSVSIPAPAYYAHLVAFRARYHLVDKEHDSAEGSHTSGQSNGRDHQALAKAVQVHQDTLRTMYFA
;
A
#
# COMPACT_ATOMS: atom_id res chain seq x y z
N PRO A 1 -0.01 8.30 0.84
CA PRO A 1 -1.24 8.54 1.65
C PRO A 1 -1.85 7.19 2.05
N GLN A 2 -2.00 6.92 3.35
CA GLN A 2 -2.68 5.72 3.83
C GLN A 2 -4.14 6.10 4.09
N ALA A 3 -5.11 5.38 3.52
CA ALA A 3 -6.52 5.67 3.74
C ALA A 3 -6.90 5.44 5.20
N CYS A 4 -7.63 6.38 5.79
CA CYS A 4 -8.21 6.25 7.13
C CYS A 4 -9.61 5.64 7.02
N PRO A 5 -10.14 4.96 8.05
CA PRO A 5 -11.47 4.33 7.97
C PRO A 5 -12.58 5.30 7.52
N ALA A 6 -12.53 6.55 7.97
CA ALA A 6 -13.49 7.58 7.56
C ALA A 6 -13.49 7.90 6.06
N SER A 7 -12.38 7.66 5.35
CA SER A 7 -12.29 7.88 3.90
C SER A 7 -12.62 6.63 3.08
N PHE A 8 -12.86 5.46 3.70
CA PHE A 8 -13.07 4.20 2.98
C PHE A 8 -14.23 4.26 1.99
N PRO A 9 -15.43 4.77 2.33
CA PRO A 9 -16.54 4.81 1.37
C PRO A 9 -16.22 5.68 0.15
N GLN A 10 -15.59 6.84 0.36
CA GLN A 10 -15.23 7.76 -0.71
C GLN A 10 -14.15 7.17 -1.63
N VAL A 11 -13.09 6.62 -1.04
CA VAL A 11 -11.99 5.97 -1.77
C VAL A 11 -12.52 4.78 -2.56
N LEU A 12 -13.31 3.91 -1.92
CA LEU A 12 -13.91 2.76 -2.58
C LEU A 12 -14.76 3.17 -3.76
N HIS A 13 -15.69 4.11 -3.56
CA HIS A 13 -16.61 4.53 -4.62
C HIS A 13 -15.84 5.06 -5.83
N HIS A 14 -14.88 5.95 -5.63
CA HIS A 14 -14.13 6.56 -6.72
C HIS A 14 -13.15 5.59 -7.39
N GLU A 15 -12.33 4.88 -6.61
CA GLU A 15 -11.26 4.03 -7.15
C GLU A 15 -11.80 2.74 -7.75
N LEU A 16 -12.81 2.09 -7.15
CA LEU A 16 -13.40 0.87 -7.71
C LEU A 16 -14.10 1.15 -9.04
N LEU A 17 -14.85 2.24 -9.14
CA LEU A 17 -15.50 2.64 -10.39
C LEU A 17 -14.47 2.97 -11.46
N ALA A 18 -13.39 3.66 -11.12
CA ALA A 18 -12.32 3.97 -12.06
C ALA A 18 -11.64 2.69 -12.62
N ILE A 19 -11.43 1.67 -11.77
CA ILE A 19 -10.88 0.38 -12.23
C ILE A 19 -11.86 -0.32 -13.18
N ARG A 20 -13.16 -0.38 -12.84
CA ARG A 20 -14.18 -0.99 -13.70
C ARG A 20 -14.34 -0.24 -15.03
N GLU A 21 -14.31 1.09 -15.00
CA GLU A 21 -14.36 1.92 -16.21
C GLU A 21 -13.15 1.68 -17.11
N ALA A 22 -11.95 1.51 -16.53
CA ALA A 22 -10.76 1.16 -17.29
C ALA A 22 -10.89 -0.20 -17.98
N CYS A 23 -11.45 -1.22 -17.32
CA CYS A 23 -11.72 -2.52 -17.92
C CYS A 23 -12.67 -2.41 -19.12
N ILE A 24 -13.78 -1.68 -18.98
CA ILE A 24 -14.77 -1.50 -20.05
C ILE A 24 -14.19 -0.71 -21.23
N LYS A 25 -13.29 0.26 -20.97
CA LYS A 25 -12.60 1.03 -22.03
C LYS A 25 -11.59 0.20 -22.82
N LEU A 26 -11.02 -0.84 -22.21
CA LEU A 26 -10.08 -1.73 -22.89
C LEU A 26 -10.80 -2.68 -23.85
N GLU A 27 -11.89 -3.30 -23.40
CA GLU A 27 -12.65 -4.25 -24.20
C GLU A 27 -14.12 -4.26 -23.75
N LYS A 28 -15.03 -4.29 -24.73
CA LYS A 28 -16.46 -4.38 -24.45
C LYS A 28 -16.75 -5.68 -23.71
N ASP A 29 -17.56 -5.60 -22.66
CA ASP A 29 -17.96 -6.74 -21.81
C ASP A 29 -16.82 -7.37 -20.98
N TYR A 30 -15.61 -6.79 -20.97
CA TYR A 30 -14.53 -7.21 -20.06
C TYR A 30 -14.78 -6.74 -18.63
N GLN A 31 -15.31 -7.65 -17.81
CA GLN A 31 -15.69 -7.41 -16.41
C GLN A 31 -15.03 -8.44 -15.47
N PRO A 32 -13.70 -8.37 -15.26
CA PRO A 32 -13.03 -9.25 -14.31
C PRO A 32 -13.49 -8.96 -12.87
N GLY A 33 -13.50 -9.98 -12.03
CA GLY A 33 -13.80 -9.83 -10.60
C GLY A 33 -12.70 -9.03 -9.89
N ILE A 34 -13.08 -8.01 -9.12
CA ILE A 34 -12.15 -7.15 -8.38
C ILE A 34 -12.25 -7.45 -6.89
N THR A 35 -11.10 -7.58 -6.24
CA THR A 35 -10.98 -7.59 -4.77
C THR A 35 -10.20 -6.35 -4.33
N PHE A 36 -10.83 -5.49 -3.55
CA PHE A 36 -10.27 -4.22 -3.09
C PHE A 36 -9.90 -4.30 -1.61
N ILE A 37 -8.61 -4.18 -1.31
CA ILE A 37 -8.08 -4.35 0.05
C ILE A 37 -7.29 -3.11 0.44
N VAL A 38 -7.69 -2.47 1.54
CA VAL A 38 -6.90 -1.39 2.13
C VAL A 38 -5.85 -1.98 3.06
N VAL A 39 -4.59 -1.58 2.86
CA VAL A 39 -3.47 -1.94 3.72
C VAL A 39 -3.10 -0.78 4.63
N GLN A 40 -3.22 -1.00 5.94
CA GLN A 40 -2.90 -0.02 6.97
C GLN A 40 -1.72 -0.48 7.82
N LYS A 41 -0.53 0.06 7.56
CA LYS A 41 0.69 -0.22 8.37
C LYS A 41 0.80 0.67 9.60
N ARG A 42 0.23 1.88 9.55
CA ARG A 42 0.29 2.86 10.65
C ARG A 42 -1.06 2.90 11.35
N HIS A 43 -1.11 2.32 12.55
CA HIS A 43 -2.24 2.37 13.49
C HIS A 43 -1.74 2.12 14.92
N HIS A 44 -2.66 2.13 15.89
CA HIS A 44 -2.34 2.02 17.31
C HIS A 44 -2.33 0.58 17.84
N THR A 45 -2.93 -0.39 17.14
CA THR A 45 -2.92 -1.81 17.54
C THR A 45 -1.50 -2.38 17.63
N ARG A 46 -1.21 -3.08 18.73
CA ARG A 46 0.02 -3.85 18.96
C ARG A 46 -0.37 -5.22 19.48
N LEU A 47 0.40 -6.23 19.09
CA LEU A 47 0.19 -7.63 19.46
C LEU A 47 1.43 -8.13 20.18
N PHE A 48 1.23 -8.94 21.22
CA PHE A 48 2.28 -9.46 22.09
C PHE A 48 2.05 -10.95 22.34
N CYS A 49 3.13 -11.72 22.47
CA CYS A 49 3.03 -13.11 22.90
C CYS A 49 2.60 -13.17 24.36
N THR A 50 1.55 -13.95 24.66
CA THR A 50 1.17 -14.30 26.02
C THR A 50 2.31 -15.07 26.70
N ASP A 51 2.80 -16.12 26.02
CA ASP A 51 3.90 -16.94 26.50
C ASP A 51 5.26 -16.35 26.17
N LYS A 52 6.18 -16.42 27.12
CA LYS A 52 7.56 -15.94 26.94
C LYS A 52 8.32 -16.78 25.91
N ASN A 53 7.94 -18.05 25.73
CA ASN A 53 8.62 -19.00 24.84
C ASN A 53 8.32 -18.73 23.35
N GLU A 54 7.19 -18.08 23.06
CA GLU A 54 6.77 -17.68 21.71
C GLU A 54 7.45 -16.38 21.24
N ARG A 55 8.22 -15.73 22.11
CA ARG A 55 8.87 -14.45 21.80
C ARG A 55 10.07 -14.69 20.90
N VAL A 56 10.11 -13.99 19.76
CA VAL A 56 11.18 -14.14 18.77
C VAL A 56 12.22 -13.03 18.89
N GLY A 57 13.49 -13.44 18.97
CA GLY A 57 14.65 -12.56 18.95
C GLY A 57 14.80 -11.67 20.19
N LYS A 58 15.80 -10.77 20.16
CA LYS A 58 16.14 -9.90 21.30
C LYS A 58 15.01 -8.94 21.69
N SER A 59 14.21 -8.50 20.72
CA SER A 59 13.09 -7.59 20.96
C SER A 59 11.85 -8.29 21.50
N GLY A 60 11.79 -9.63 21.44
CA GLY A 60 10.69 -10.44 21.94
C GLY A 60 9.34 -10.17 21.27
N ASN A 61 9.33 -10.00 19.94
CA ASN A 61 8.11 -9.78 19.17
C ASN A 61 7.38 -11.10 18.91
N ILE A 62 6.12 -10.98 18.46
CA ILE A 62 5.38 -12.09 17.83
C ILE A 62 6.12 -12.62 16.58
N PRO A 63 5.99 -13.92 16.26
CA PRO A 63 6.60 -14.50 15.08
C PRO A 63 6.02 -13.91 13.79
N ALA A 64 6.85 -13.91 12.73
CA ALA A 64 6.39 -13.55 11.39
C ALA A 64 5.32 -14.54 10.92
N GLY A 65 4.23 -14.03 10.33
CA GLY A 65 3.05 -14.81 9.95
C GLY A 65 1.96 -14.86 11.02
N THR A 66 2.14 -14.22 12.18
CA THR A 66 1.06 -14.10 13.17
C THR A 66 -0.12 -13.34 12.55
N THR A 67 -1.28 -14.00 12.49
CA THR A 67 -2.54 -13.46 11.94
C THR A 67 -3.60 -13.40 13.02
N VAL A 68 -4.40 -12.34 13.03
CA VAL A 68 -5.53 -12.15 13.95
C VAL A 68 -6.72 -11.60 13.17
N ASP A 69 -7.76 -12.40 13.01
CA ASP A 69 -9.03 -12.06 12.36
C ASP A 69 -10.24 -12.16 13.30
N THR A 70 -10.00 -12.40 14.59
CA THR A 70 -11.05 -12.55 15.61
C THR A 70 -10.87 -11.59 16.78
N LYS A 71 -11.97 -11.33 17.51
CA LYS A 71 -12.06 -10.61 18.80
C LYS A 71 -11.76 -9.11 18.77
N ILE A 72 -10.72 -8.68 18.05
CA ILE A 72 -10.24 -7.29 17.98
C ILE A 72 -10.40 -6.66 16.59
N THR A 73 -10.97 -7.41 15.66
CA THR A 73 -11.35 -7.02 14.30
C THR A 73 -12.74 -6.40 14.26
N HIS A 74 -13.14 -5.90 13.09
CA HIS A 74 -14.45 -5.30 12.89
C HIS A 74 -15.56 -6.34 13.17
N PRO A 75 -16.67 -5.96 13.84
CA PRO A 75 -17.70 -6.92 14.23
C PRO A 75 -18.45 -7.58 13.07
N THR A 76 -18.44 -6.97 11.87
CA THR A 76 -19.23 -7.41 10.72
C THR A 76 -18.52 -7.35 9.38
N GLU A 77 -17.39 -6.65 9.29
CA GLU A 77 -16.68 -6.44 8.03
C GLU A 77 -15.53 -7.43 7.95
N PHE A 78 -14.99 -7.62 6.74
CA PHE A 78 -13.90 -8.55 6.54
C PHE A 78 -12.56 -7.82 6.69
N ASP A 79 -12.00 -7.89 7.89
CA ASP A 79 -10.69 -7.37 8.22
C ASP A 79 -9.83 -8.37 9.01
N PHE A 80 -8.52 -8.20 8.92
CA PHE A 80 -7.56 -9.00 9.68
C PHE A 80 -6.24 -8.26 9.87
N TYR A 81 -5.55 -8.60 10.95
CA TYR A 81 -4.18 -8.18 11.19
C TYR A 81 -3.22 -9.29 10.77
N LEU A 82 -2.14 -8.93 10.07
CA LEU A 82 -1.05 -9.85 9.74
C LEU A 82 0.30 -9.19 10.06
N CYS A 83 1.05 -9.81 10.96
CA CYS A 83 2.45 -9.48 11.22
C CYS A 83 3.37 -10.29 10.33
N SER A 84 3.51 -9.88 9.06
CA SER A 84 4.24 -10.65 8.05
C SER A 84 5.78 -10.67 8.22
N HIS A 85 6.35 -9.82 9.08
CA HIS A 85 7.80 -9.59 9.16
C HIS A 85 8.37 -9.94 10.53
N ALA A 86 9.66 -10.29 10.56
CA ALA A 86 10.39 -10.47 11.80
C ALA A 86 10.70 -9.11 12.46
N GLY A 87 10.30 -8.94 13.72
CA GLY A 87 10.57 -7.73 14.48
C GLY A 87 12.01 -7.66 14.95
N ILE A 88 12.83 -6.81 14.33
CA ILE A 88 14.27 -6.67 14.65
C ILE A 88 14.48 -5.85 15.93
N GLN A 89 13.74 -4.74 16.07
CA GLN A 89 13.89 -3.78 17.15
C GLN A 89 12.54 -3.15 17.48
N GLY A 90 12.35 -2.85 18.78
CA GLY A 90 11.10 -2.29 19.29
C GLY A 90 9.94 -3.26 19.13
N THR A 91 8.72 -2.74 19.17
CA THR A 91 7.50 -3.52 18.99
C THR A 91 7.06 -3.51 17.52
N SER A 92 6.91 -4.69 16.93
CA SER A 92 6.37 -4.88 15.59
C SER A 92 5.00 -4.20 15.43
N ARG A 93 4.75 -3.67 14.24
CA ARG A 93 3.42 -3.17 13.84
C ARG A 93 2.80 -4.19 12.90
N PRO A 94 1.85 -5.04 13.37
CA PRO A 94 1.11 -5.92 12.46
C PRO A 94 0.36 -5.03 11.48
N SER A 95 0.37 -5.34 10.18
CA SER A 95 -0.38 -4.56 9.21
C SER A 95 -1.86 -4.96 9.27
N HIS A 96 -2.75 -3.99 9.18
CA HIS A 96 -4.19 -4.20 9.16
C HIS A 96 -4.71 -4.20 7.72
N TYR A 97 -5.45 -5.23 7.35
CA TYR A 97 -6.00 -5.43 6.02
C TYR A 97 -7.51 -5.38 6.12
N HIS A 98 -8.15 -4.56 5.30
CA HIS A 98 -9.59 -4.39 5.31
C HIS A 98 -10.12 -4.58 3.89
N VAL A 99 -10.96 -5.59 3.69
CA VAL A 99 -11.56 -5.93 2.39
C VAL A 99 -12.80 -5.06 2.20
N LEU A 100 -12.71 -4.07 1.33
CA LEU A 100 -13.81 -3.14 1.05
C LEU A 100 -14.72 -3.63 -0.07
N TRP A 101 -14.22 -4.51 -0.93
CA TRP A 101 -14.98 -5.09 -2.03
C TRP A 101 -14.38 -6.43 -2.44
N ASP A 102 -15.20 -7.41 -2.78
CA ASP A 102 -14.71 -8.71 -3.23
C ASP A 102 -15.70 -9.42 -4.16
N ASP A 103 -15.52 -9.25 -5.47
CA ASP A 103 -16.27 -9.99 -6.48
C ASP A 103 -15.84 -11.47 -6.53
N ASN A 104 -14.62 -11.79 -6.09
CA ASN A 104 -14.01 -13.12 -6.21
C ASN A 104 -14.39 -14.05 -5.03
N ARG A 105 -14.98 -13.50 -3.97
CA ARG A 105 -15.49 -14.24 -2.79
C ARG A 105 -14.42 -15.11 -2.14
N PHE A 106 -13.27 -14.53 -1.85
CA PHE A 106 -12.20 -15.21 -1.14
C PHE A 106 -12.65 -15.67 0.24
N SER A 107 -12.20 -16.86 0.64
CA SER A 107 -12.22 -17.24 2.05
C SER A 107 -11.16 -16.48 2.85
N SER A 108 -11.34 -16.42 4.18
CA SER A 108 -10.36 -15.82 5.09
C SER A 108 -8.97 -16.44 4.91
N ASP A 109 -8.90 -17.78 4.90
CA ASP A 109 -7.66 -18.52 4.77
C ASP A 109 -6.94 -18.21 3.45
N GLU A 110 -7.64 -18.25 2.31
CA GLU A 110 -7.05 -17.99 1.00
C GLU A 110 -6.47 -16.57 0.93
N LEU A 111 -7.22 -15.58 1.42
CA LEU A 111 -6.79 -14.18 1.33
C LEU A 111 -5.62 -13.87 2.26
N GLN A 112 -5.64 -14.43 3.47
CA GLN A 112 -4.56 -14.29 4.44
C GLN A 112 -3.28 -14.95 3.94
N ILE A 113 -3.37 -16.17 3.39
CA ILE A 113 -2.23 -16.88 2.80
C ILE A 113 -1.68 -16.12 1.60
N LEU A 114 -2.54 -15.69 0.67
CA LEU A 114 -2.14 -14.90 -0.50
C LEU A 114 -1.39 -13.63 -0.07
N THR A 115 -1.94 -12.90 0.90
CA THR A 115 -1.34 -11.67 1.43
C THR A 115 0.03 -11.94 2.04
N TYR A 116 0.18 -13.04 2.79
CA TYR A 116 1.46 -13.42 3.39
C TYR A 116 2.49 -13.86 2.35
N GLN A 117 2.09 -14.62 1.32
CA GLN A 117 2.96 -15.01 0.22
C GLN A 117 3.47 -13.80 -0.55
N LEU A 118 2.60 -12.82 -0.85
CA LEU A 118 3.02 -11.58 -1.52
C LEU A 118 4.04 -10.77 -0.70
N CYS A 119 4.08 -10.91 0.63
CA CYS A 119 5.12 -10.30 1.48
C CYS A 119 6.52 -10.91 1.27
N HIS A 120 6.63 -12.08 0.66
CA HIS A 120 7.91 -12.76 0.36
C HIS A 120 8.44 -12.48 -1.05
N THR A 121 7.67 -11.79 -1.89
CA THR A 121 8.03 -11.52 -3.30
C THR A 121 8.84 -10.23 -3.48
N TYR A 122 9.20 -9.56 -2.39
CA TYR A 122 9.90 -8.28 -2.43
C TYR A 122 11.39 -8.44 -2.77
N VAL A 123 11.77 -8.07 -3.99
CA VAL A 123 13.10 -8.33 -4.58
C VAL A 123 14.30 -7.69 -3.88
N ARG A 124 14.14 -6.67 -3.02
CA ARG A 124 15.29 -5.96 -2.43
C ARG A 124 15.88 -6.65 -1.20
N CYS A 125 15.24 -7.69 -0.68
CA CYS A 125 15.80 -8.47 0.42
C CYS A 125 15.29 -9.91 0.43
N THR A 126 16.10 -10.82 0.97
CA THR A 126 15.75 -12.24 1.17
C THR A 126 14.95 -12.44 2.47
N ARG A 127 14.00 -11.55 2.74
CA ARG A 127 13.20 -11.52 3.98
C ARG A 127 11.77 -11.14 3.68
N SER A 128 10.83 -11.70 4.42
CA SER A 128 9.45 -11.21 4.39
C SER A 128 9.37 -9.77 4.89
N VAL A 129 8.70 -8.92 4.11
CA VAL A 129 8.47 -7.50 4.44
C VAL A 129 7.11 -7.29 5.11
N SER A 130 6.92 -6.13 5.73
CA SER A 130 5.76 -5.83 6.59
C SER A 130 4.42 -5.63 5.86
N ILE A 131 4.44 -5.47 4.54
CA ILE A 131 3.27 -5.28 3.66
C ILE A 131 3.57 -5.98 2.32
N PRO A 132 2.56 -6.34 1.51
CA PRO A 132 2.75 -7.02 0.24
C PRO A 132 3.67 -6.24 -0.70
N ALA A 133 4.48 -6.94 -1.49
CA ALA A 133 5.42 -6.33 -2.42
C ALA A 133 4.78 -5.27 -3.34
N PRO A 134 3.56 -5.48 -3.92
CA PRO A 134 2.91 -4.45 -4.75
C PRO A 134 2.68 -3.13 -4.00
N ALA A 135 2.19 -3.18 -2.77
CA ALA A 135 1.98 -1.99 -1.94
C ALA A 135 3.31 -1.32 -1.56
N TYR A 136 4.36 -2.12 -1.32
CA TYR A 136 5.70 -1.60 -1.05
C TYR A 136 6.29 -0.90 -2.29
N TYR A 137 6.12 -1.47 -3.49
CA TYR A 137 6.58 -0.87 -4.73
C TYR A 137 5.85 0.42 -5.07
N ALA A 138 4.54 0.50 -4.84
CA ALA A 138 3.79 1.75 -5.00
C ALA A 138 4.39 2.88 -4.15
N HIS A 139 4.84 2.57 -2.93
CA HIS A 139 5.54 3.54 -2.08
C HIS A 139 6.91 3.96 -2.66
N LEU A 140 7.68 3.03 -3.23
CA LEU A 140 8.96 3.35 -3.89
C LEU A 140 8.76 4.23 -5.13
N VAL A 141 7.76 3.92 -5.95
CA VAL A 141 7.39 4.71 -7.14
C VAL A 141 7.00 6.13 -6.74
N ALA A 142 6.12 6.30 -5.74
CA ALA A 142 5.72 7.62 -5.26
C ALA A 142 6.90 8.42 -4.67
N PHE A 143 7.80 7.76 -3.94
CA PHE A 143 9.00 8.39 -3.39
C PHE A 143 9.98 8.80 -4.49
N ARG A 144 10.14 7.99 -5.54
CA ARG A 144 10.97 8.33 -6.70
C ARG A 144 10.39 9.47 -7.51
N ALA A 145 9.07 9.48 -7.74
CA ALA A 145 8.38 10.59 -8.38
C ALA A 145 8.61 11.90 -7.61
N ARG A 146 8.58 11.87 -6.26
CA ARG A 146 8.92 13.04 -5.45
C ARG A 146 10.35 13.53 -5.65
N TYR A 147 11.33 12.65 -5.81
CA TYR A 147 12.70 13.08 -6.15
C TYR A 147 12.77 13.85 -7.48
N HIS A 148 12.06 13.38 -8.51
CA HIS A 148 12.01 14.08 -9.79
C HIS A 148 11.38 15.49 -9.69
N LEU A 149 10.59 15.76 -8.64
CA LEU A 149 10.01 17.07 -8.38
C LEU A 149 10.98 18.03 -7.67
N VAL A 150 11.83 17.52 -6.77
CA VAL A 150 12.81 18.33 -6.02
C VAL A 150 13.83 18.98 -6.96
N ASP A 151 14.26 18.27 -8.01
CA ASP A 151 15.18 18.80 -9.01
C ASP A 151 14.62 20.04 -9.74
N LYS A 152 13.28 20.23 -9.77
CA LYS A 152 12.64 21.42 -10.35
C LYS A 152 12.43 22.56 -9.35
N GLU A 153 12.23 22.25 -8.07
CA GLU A 153 12.04 23.28 -7.04
C GLU A 153 13.35 24.03 -6.77
N HIS A 154 14.51 23.38 -6.91
CA HIS A 154 15.83 24.03 -6.79
C HIS A 154 16.16 24.97 -7.96
N ASP A 155 15.81 24.60 -9.20
CA ASP A 155 15.98 25.48 -10.38
C ASP A 155 15.02 26.69 -10.37
N SER A 156 13.98 26.65 -9.52
CA SER A 156 12.99 27.73 -9.39
C SER A 156 13.30 28.72 -8.26
N ALA A 157 14.38 28.50 -7.48
CA ALA A 157 14.71 29.29 -6.29
C ALA A 157 15.34 30.68 -6.57
N GLU A 158 15.56 31.07 -7.83
CA GLU A 158 16.06 32.40 -8.19
C GLU A 158 14.95 33.42 -8.58
N GLY A 159 13.67 33.07 -8.47
CA GLY A 159 12.56 33.95 -8.85
C GLY A 159 11.53 34.19 -7.74
N SER A 160 11.46 35.43 -7.24
CA SER A 160 10.41 35.92 -6.34
C SER A 160 9.00 35.51 -6.78
N HIS A 161 8.27 34.78 -5.93
CA HIS A 161 6.86 34.45 -6.17
C HIS A 161 5.95 35.62 -5.77
N THR A 162 5.35 36.27 -6.78
CA THR A 162 4.13 37.05 -6.63
C THR A 162 2.92 36.12 -6.61
N SER A 163 2.02 36.31 -5.65
CA SER A 163 0.77 35.57 -5.50
C SER A 163 -0.26 36.04 -6.52
N GLY A 164 -0.36 35.35 -7.66
CA GLY A 164 -1.41 35.63 -8.63
C GLY A 164 -1.43 34.68 -9.83
N GLN A 165 -2.43 33.79 -9.86
CA GLN A 165 -2.94 33.05 -11.04
C GLN A 165 -2.00 32.00 -11.70
N SER A 166 -2.08 30.72 -11.30
CA SER A 166 -1.42 29.62 -12.03
C SER A 166 -2.03 28.21 -11.91
N ASN A 167 -3.33 28.02 -11.66
CA ASN A 167 -3.87 26.66 -11.39
C ASN A 167 -3.73 25.61 -12.52
N GLY A 168 -3.44 25.99 -13.78
CA GLY A 168 -3.33 25.04 -14.91
C GLY A 168 -1.91 24.74 -15.40
N ARG A 169 -0.99 25.71 -15.34
CA ARG A 169 0.38 25.56 -15.87
C ARG A 169 1.27 24.72 -14.95
N ASP A 170 1.04 24.81 -13.64
CA ASP A 170 1.82 24.09 -12.64
C ASP A 170 1.56 22.57 -12.72
N HIS A 171 0.31 22.16 -12.98
CA HIS A 171 -0.03 20.74 -13.05
C HIS A 171 0.64 20.02 -14.23
N GLN A 172 0.67 20.63 -15.42
CA GLN A 172 1.34 20.06 -16.59
C GLN A 172 2.87 19.96 -16.38
N ALA A 173 3.47 20.96 -15.73
CA ALA A 173 4.90 20.95 -15.42
C ALA A 173 5.28 19.84 -14.44
N LEU A 174 4.43 19.61 -13.42
CA LEU A 174 4.57 18.50 -12.47
C LEU A 174 4.37 17.14 -13.15
N ALA A 175 3.33 16.99 -13.98
CA ALA A 175 3.07 15.75 -14.72
C ALA A 175 4.25 15.38 -15.64
N LYS A 176 4.83 16.36 -16.34
CA LYS A 176 6.00 16.15 -17.20
C LYS A 176 7.25 15.78 -16.39
N ALA A 177 7.39 16.26 -15.16
CA ALA A 177 8.54 15.95 -14.30
C ALA A 177 8.55 14.48 -13.86
N VAL A 178 7.38 13.92 -13.58
CA VAL A 178 7.26 12.53 -13.11
C VAL A 178 7.17 11.53 -14.27
N GLN A 179 6.94 12.00 -15.50
CA GLN A 179 6.93 11.16 -16.70
C GLN A 179 8.33 10.62 -16.99
N VAL A 180 8.48 9.30 -16.95
CA VAL A 180 9.74 8.63 -17.28
C VAL A 180 9.94 8.45 -18.78
N HIS A 181 11.19 8.25 -19.18
CA HIS A 181 11.56 7.93 -20.56
C HIS A 181 10.89 6.63 -21.05
N GLN A 182 10.67 6.53 -22.36
CA GLN A 182 9.98 5.39 -22.98
C GLN A 182 10.64 4.04 -22.66
N ASP A 183 11.98 4.00 -22.68
CA ASP A 183 12.76 2.79 -22.37
C ASP A 183 12.65 2.37 -20.90
N THR A 184 12.26 3.30 -20.03
CA THR A 184 12.11 3.07 -18.59
C THR A 184 10.70 2.59 -18.23
N LEU A 185 9.69 2.81 -19.07
CA LEU A 185 8.28 2.52 -18.77
C LEU A 185 8.00 1.07 -18.38
N ARG A 186 8.78 0.11 -18.90
CA ARG A 186 8.60 -1.33 -18.66
C ARG A 186 9.64 -1.90 -17.70
N THR A 187 10.30 -1.05 -16.92
CA THR A 187 11.37 -1.43 -15.99
C THR A 187 10.98 -1.19 -14.54
N MET A 188 11.63 -1.89 -13.61
CA MET A 188 11.52 -1.63 -12.18
C MET A 188 12.57 -0.60 -11.71
N TYR A 189 12.70 0.55 -12.37
CA TYR A 189 13.71 1.59 -12.05
C TYR A 189 13.58 2.17 -10.62
N PHE A 190 12.43 1.97 -9.99
CA PHE A 190 12.13 2.34 -8.61
C PHE A 190 12.70 1.39 -7.56
N ALA A 191 13.13 0.18 -7.96
CA ALA A 191 13.75 -0.80 -7.07
C ALA A 191 15.05 -0.27 -6.48
#